data_AF-A0A0G1TUR6-F1
#
_entry.id   AF-A0A0G1TUR6-F1
#
_cell.length_a   1.000
_cell.length_b   1.000
_cell.length_c   1.000
_cell.angle_alpha   90.00
_cell.angle_beta   90.00
_cell.angle_gamma   90.00
#
_symmetry.space_group_name_H-M   'P 1'
#
loop_
_entity.id
_entity.type
_entity.pdbx_description
1 polymer ?
#
loop_
_entity_poly.entity_id
_entity_poly.type
_entity_poly.pdbx_seq_one_letter_code
_entity_poly.pdbx_strand_id
1 'polypeptide(L)'
;MDVTQDLAKRLEQAEQEFKLKASELAQDIVIDAMLHGATDYVAEYTVSTITLSSDSVKGSIIGQGGRNIAAFEKATGVEIELEEGNSLRLSSFDSLRREIARRSLEILIKDGRITPTRIEEVVAHTKLQLDMVLVDEGKKICSACGVYNLDPDLVKIIGRYRFRFSYGQNLGIHTIEETKIGVHIAQELALSTQDIEHVRLGCLLHDIGKVVTEEEGTHVQLGVELLKKYGLPEPVINAVA
;
A
#
# COMPACT_ATOMS: atom_id res chain seq x y z
N MET A 1 -41.01 45.47 25.27
CA MET A 1 -39.89 44.88 24.52
C MET A 1 -40.40 44.57 23.13
N ASP A 2 -39.70 45.06 22.12
CA ASP A 2 -40.04 44.83 20.72
C ASP A 2 -39.92 43.34 20.42
N VAL A 3 -41.04 42.71 20.06
CA VAL A 3 -41.18 41.27 19.78
C VAL A 3 -40.14 40.82 18.73
N THR A 4 -39.77 41.73 17.84
CA THR A 4 -38.77 41.51 16.79
C THR A 4 -37.36 41.35 17.35
N GLN A 5 -36.98 42.14 18.36
CA GLN A 5 -35.67 42.04 19.03
C GLN A 5 -35.56 40.77 19.89
N ASP A 6 -36.64 40.38 20.57
CA ASP A 6 -36.66 39.15 21.37
C ASP A 6 -36.58 37.89 20.48
N LEU A 7 -37.29 37.91 19.34
CA LEU A 7 -37.21 36.84 18.35
C LEU A 7 -35.81 36.72 17.73
N ALA A 8 -35.18 37.85 17.36
CA ALA A 8 -33.82 37.86 16.81
C ALA A 8 -32.80 37.29 17.81
N LYS A 9 -32.90 37.66 19.09
CA LYS A 9 -32.03 37.16 20.14
C LYS A 9 -32.20 35.65 20.39
N ARG A 10 -33.45 35.16 20.35
CA ARG A 10 -33.75 33.73 20.45
C ARG A 10 -33.22 32.92 19.27
N LEU A 11 -33.32 33.46 18.05
CA LEU A 11 -32.74 32.84 16.86
C LEU A 11 -31.22 32.76 16.95
N GLU A 12 -30.56 33.83 17.37
CA GLU A 12 -29.11 33.86 17.55
C GLU A 12 -28.64 32.86 18.62
N GLN A 13 -29.36 32.79 19.76
CA GLN A 13 -29.08 31.81 20.81
C GLN A 13 -29.29 30.36 20.33
N ALA A 14 -30.37 30.10 19.61
CA ALA A 14 -30.63 28.78 19.04
C ALA A 14 -29.54 28.39 18.04
N GLU A 15 -29.13 29.32 17.16
CA GLU A 15 -28.06 29.07 16.18
C GLU A 15 -26.73 28.74 16.88
N GLN A 16 -26.38 29.47 17.94
CA GLN A 16 -25.18 29.18 18.74
C GLN A 16 -25.26 27.82 19.42
N GLU A 17 -26.40 27.47 20.02
CA GLU A 17 -26.63 26.17 20.65
C GLU A 17 -26.53 25.02 19.63
N PHE A 18 -27.13 25.19 18.45
CA PHE A 18 -27.03 24.20 17.37
C PHE A 18 -25.60 24.05 16.87
N LYS A 19 -24.83 25.14 16.73
CA LYS A 19 -23.42 25.09 16.34
C LYS A 19 -22.56 24.31 17.34
N LEU A 20 -22.78 24.53 18.64
CA LEU A 20 -22.07 23.80 19.70
C LEU A 20 -22.41 22.31 19.65
N LYS A 21 -23.70 21.95 19.63
CA LYS A 21 -24.15 20.56 19.55
C LYS A 21 -23.66 19.85 18.29
N ALA A 22 -23.67 20.54 17.15
CA ALA A 22 -23.14 20.00 15.90
C ALA A 22 -21.63 19.73 15.98
N SER A 23 -20.88 20.60 16.66
CA SER A 23 -19.44 20.41 16.87
C SER A 23 -19.13 19.25 17.82
N GLU A 24 -19.94 19.04 18.86
CA GLU A 24 -19.84 17.89 19.75
C GLU A 24 -20.15 16.59 19.00
N LEU A 25 -21.27 16.54 18.28
CA LEU A 25 -21.66 15.37 17.49
C LEU A 25 -20.60 15.00 16.43
N ALA A 26 -20.05 16.00 15.74
CA ALA A 26 -18.99 15.77 14.75
C ALA A 26 -17.72 15.17 15.39
N GLN A 27 -17.35 15.61 16.59
CA GLN A 27 -16.22 15.03 17.33
C GLN A 27 -16.51 13.58 17.73
N ASP A 28 -17.71 13.30 18.22
CA ASP A 28 -18.12 11.95 18.61
C ASP A 28 -18.09 10.98 17.44
N ILE A 29 -18.61 11.37 16.27
CA ILE A 29 -18.58 10.56 15.05
C ILE A 29 -17.13 10.24 14.64
N VAL A 30 -16.24 11.23 14.67
CA VAL A 30 -14.83 11.02 14.30
C VAL A 30 -14.13 10.09 15.30
N ILE A 31 -14.33 10.28 16.60
CA ILE A 31 -13.74 9.44 17.65
C ILE A 31 -14.23 7.98 17.50
N ASP A 32 -15.53 7.78 17.31
CA ASP A 32 -16.11 6.45 17.14
C ASP A 32 -15.60 5.77 15.87
N ALA A 33 -15.49 6.52 14.76
CA ALA A 33 -14.91 6.00 13.53
C ALA A 33 -13.46 5.55 13.70
N MET A 34 -12.64 6.33 14.41
CA MET A 34 -11.25 5.97 14.70
C MET A 34 -11.14 4.66 15.51
N LEU A 35 -12.04 4.44 16.48
CA LEU A 35 -12.09 3.18 17.23
C LEU A 35 -12.46 1.99 16.34
N HIS A 36 -13.29 2.22 15.32
CA HIS A 36 -13.69 1.21 14.34
C HIS A 36 -12.58 0.83 13.33
N GLY A 37 -11.56 1.67 13.18
CA GLY A 37 -10.46 1.50 12.24
C GLY A 37 -9.49 0.35 12.56
N ALA A 38 -9.55 -0.22 13.77
CA ALA A 38 -8.62 -1.26 14.22
C ALA A 38 -8.55 -2.45 13.22
N THR A 39 -7.34 -2.92 12.94
CA THR A 39 -7.08 -3.96 11.94
C THR A 39 -6.12 -5.03 12.45
N ASP A 40 -6.46 -6.30 12.23
CA ASP A 40 -5.62 -7.47 12.53
C ASP A 40 -4.70 -7.84 11.34
N TYR A 41 -4.66 -7.00 10.29
CA TYR A 41 -3.88 -7.25 9.09
C TYR A 41 -2.38 -7.14 9.37
N VAL A 42 -1.64 -8.20 9.06
CA VAL A 42 -0.20 -8.30 9.35
C VAL A 42 0.63 -7.80 8.17
N ALA A 43 1.41 -6.75 8.39
CA ALA A 43 2.38 -6.24 7.43
C ALA A 43 3.65 -7.10 7.30
N GLU A 44 4.43 -6.87 6.24
CA GLU A 44 5.63 -7.60 5.85
C GLU A 44 6.65 -6.51 5.79
N TYR A 45 7.60 -6.56 6.69
CA TYR A 45 8.69 -5.64 6.66
C TYR A 45 9.75 -6.27 5.76
N THR A 46 9.89 -5.73 4.55
CA THR A 46 11.03 -6.12 3.70
C THR A 46 12.29 -5.58 4.34
N VAL A 47 13.04 -6.45 5.01
CA VAL A 47 14.37 -6.09 5.52
C VAL A 47 15.29 -5.95 4.32
N SER A 48 15.86 -4.75 4.15
CA SER A 48 16.79 -4.49 3.05
C SER A 48 18.18 -5.08 3.30
N THR A 49 18.49 -5.53 4.52
CA THR A 49 19.82 -6.05 4.89
C THR A 49 19.78 -7.56 5.08
N ILE A 50 20.70 -8.28 4.42
CA ILE A 50 20.89 -9.72 4.56
C ILE A 50 22.23 -9.97 5.26
N THR A 51 22.20 -10.76 6.33
CA THR A 51 23.41 -11.24 7.01
C THR A 51 23.91 -12.53 6.35
N LEU A 52 25.20 -12.56 6.04
CA LEU A 52 25.89 -13.69 5.44
C LEU A 52 26.54 -14.56 6.50
N SER A 53 26.62 -15.86 6.24
CA SER A 53 27.25 -16.82 7.16
C SER A 53 28.78 -16.77 7.14
N SER A 54 29.39 -16.29 6.05
CA SER A 54 30.85 -16.18 5.91
C SER A 54 31.27 -15.31 4.71
N ASP A 55 32.53 -14.87 4.71
CA ASP A 55 33.16 -14.16 3.58
C ASP A 55 33.21 -15.02 2.31
N SER A 56 33.23 -16.35 2.43
CA SER A 56 33.15 -17.24 1.28
C SER A 56 31.84 -17.05 0.52
N VAL A 57 30.72 -16.89 1.22
CA VAL A 57 29.42 -16.63 0.60
C VAL A 57 29.41 -15.26 -0.06
N LYS A 58 29.98 -14.24 0.61
CA LYS A 58 30.16 -12.89 0.04
C LYS A 58 30.94 -12.96 -1.28
N GLY A 59 32.05 -13.71 -1.31
CA GLY A 59 32.85 -13.94 -2.50
C GLY A 59 32.09 -14.65 -3.64
N SER A 60 31.25 -15.63 -3.33
CA SER A 60 30.39 -16.30 -4.31
C SER A 60 29.30 -15.38 -4.88
N ILE A 61 28.75 -14.47 -4.07
CA ILE A 61 27.77 -13.46 -4.52
C ILE A 61 28.41 -12.47 -5.48
N ILE A 62 29.61 -11.97 -5.17
CA ILE A 62 30.35 -11.05 -6.05
C ILE A 62 30.73 -11.78 -7.35
N GLY A 63 31.29 -12.97 -7.23
CA GLY A 63 31.83 -13.75 -8.34
C GLY A 63 33.11 -13.15 -8.92
N GLN A 64 33.78 -13.92 -9.77
CA GLN A 64 35.02 -13.46 -10.42
C GLN A 64 34.75 -12.22 -11.27
N GLY A 65 35.47 -11.12 -10.99
CA GLY A 65 35.30 -9.85 -11.70
C GLY A 65 33.93 -9.19 -11.53
N GLY A 66 33.17 -9.54 -10.47
CA GLY A 66 31.84 -8.96 -10.24
C GLY A 66 30.73 -9.51 -11.14
N ARG A 67 30.97 -10.60 -11.87
CA ARG A 67 30.01 -11.12 -12.86
C ARG A 67 28.69 -11.60 -12.24
N ASN A 68 28.72 -12.10 -11.01
CA ASN A 68 27.53 -12.68 -10.37
C ASN A 68 26.64 -11.57 -9.79
N ILE A 69 27.24 -10.61 -9.10
CA ILE A 69 26.53 -9.43 -8.59
C ILE A 69 25.89 -8.65 -9.74
N ALA A 70 26.62 -8.40 -10.84
CA ALA A 70 26.07 -7.72 -12.00
C ALA A 70 24.91 -8.49 -12.66
N ALA A 71 25.00 -9.82 -12.76
CA ALA A 71 23.91 -10.64 -13.28
C ALA A 71 22.67 -10.59 -12.36
N PHE A 72 22.88 -10.58 -11.04
CA PHE A 72 21.82 -10.50 -10.05
C PHE A 72 21.11 -9.15 -10.06
N GLU A 73 21.86 -8.05 -10.06
CA GLU A 73 21.33 -6.70 -10.15
C GLU A 73 20.54 -6.50 -11.45
N LYS A 74 21.07 -7.01 -12.58
CA LYS A 74 20.37 -6.98 -13.86
C LYS A 74 19.06 -7.78 -13.83
N ALA A 75 19.06 -8.98 -13.24
CA ALA A 75 17.88 -9.85 -13.22
C ALA A 75 16.76 -9.31 -12.31
N THR A 76 17.14 -8.68 -11.20
CA THR A 76 16.21 -8.22 -10.15
C THR A 76 15.85 -6.73 -10.28
N GLY A 77 16.70 -5.92 -10.90
CA GLY A 77 16.54 -4.47 -10.98
C GLY A 77 16.78 -3.77 -9.64
N VAL A 78 17.61 -4.37 -8.77
CA VAL A 78 18.08 -3.79 -7.50
C VAL A 78 19.59 -3.56 -7.59
N GLU A 79 20.11 -2.73 -6.69
CA GLU A 79 21.54 -2.57 -6.46
C GLU A 79 21.92 -3.29 -5.15
N ILE A 80 23.06 -3.98 -5.15
CA ILE A 80 23.62 -4.62 -3.96
C ILE A 80 24.76 -3.75 -3.42
N GLU A 81 24.54 -3.20 -2.23
CA GLU A 81 25.54 -2.46 -1.48
C GLU A 81 26.21 -3.42 -0.48
N LEU A 82 27.54 -3.55 -0.55
CA LEU A 82 28.30 -4.36 0.41
C LEU A 82 28.59 -3.52 1.65
N GLU A 83 28.15 -3.98 2.81
CA GLU A 83 28.45 -3.32 4.08
C GLU A 83 29.74 -3.88 4.72
N GLU A 84 30.21 -3.18 5.77
CA GLU A 84 31.30 -3.65 6.61
C GLU A 84 30.92 -5.00 7.27
N GLY A 85 31.82 -5.98 7.20
CA GLY A 85 31.57 -7.34 7.70
C GLY A 85 30.75 -8.23 6.76
N ASN A 86 29.99 -9.16 7.35
CA ASN A 86 29.20 -10.18 6.66
C ASN A 86 27.76 -9.73 6.43
N SER A 87 27.55 -8.53 5.91
CA SER A 87 26.21 -8.04 5.55
C SER A 87 26.19 -7.36 4.19
N LEU A 88 25.02 -7.41 3.55
CA LEU A 88 24.75 -6.75 2.28
C LEU A 88 23.39 -6.07 2.35
N ARG A 89 23.24 -4.95 1.67
CA ARG A 89 22.01 -4.17 1.57
C ARG A 89 21.48 -4.20 0.14
N LEU A 90 20.18 -4.45 0.00
CA LEU A 90 19.43 -4.42 -1.25
C LEU A 90 18.76 -3.06 -1.40
N SER A 91 19.17 -2.30 -2.40
CA SER A 91 18.71 -0.95 -2.66
C SER A 91 17.84 -0.90 -3.92
N SER A 92 16.63 -0.37 -3.79
CA SER A 92 15.70 -0.11 -4.91
C SER A 92 14.54 0.75 -4.41
N PHE A 93 13.98 1.59 -5.27
CA PHE A 93 12.75 2.34 -4.95
C PHE A 93 11.50 1.46 -4.98
N ASP A 94 11.55 0.34 -5.72
CA ASP A 94 10.45 -0.62 -5.80
C ASP A 94 10.62 -1.69 -4.72
N SER A 95 9.72 -1.67 -3.73
CA SER A 95 9.72 -2.64 -2.63
C SER A 95 9.50 -4.07 -3.10
N LEU A 96 8.78 -4.27 -4.21
CA LEU A 96 8.55 -5.59 -4.78
C LEU A 96 9.84 -6.16 -5.38
N ARG A 97 10.63 -5.33 -6.07
CA ARG A 97 11.95 -5.74 -6.58
C ARG A 97 12.89 -6.13 -5.44
N ARG A 98 12.88 -5.38 -4.33
CA ARG A 98 13.66 -5.74 -3.13
C ARG A 98 13.23 -7.08 -2.55
N GLU A 99 11.94 -7.37 -2.49
CA GLU A 99 11.43 -8.64 -1.98
C GLU A 99 11.79 -9.83 -2.89
N ILE A 100 11.67 -9.65 -4.22
CA ILE A 100 12.11 -10.65 -5.21
C ILE A 100 13.61 -10.93 -5.04
N ALA A 101 14.41 -9.88 -4.94
CA ALA A 101 15.85 -9.99 -4.74
C ALA A 101 16.17 -10.73 -3.43
N ARG A 102 15.57 -10.33 -2.32
CA ARG A 102 15.80 -10.96 -1.00
C ARG A 102 15.55 -12.46 -1.05
N ARG A 103 14.35 -12.88 -1.49
CA ARG A 103 13.99 -14.31 -1.61
C ARG A 103 14.91 -15.06 -2.56
N SER A 104 15.22 -14.46 -3.71
CA SER A 104 16.10 -15.08 -4.70
C SER A 104 17.50 -15.31 -4.13
N LEU A 105 18.03 -14.32 -3.41
CA LEU A 105 19.36 -14.42 -2.81
C LEU A 105 19.41 -15.44 -1.68
N GLU A 106 18.38 -15.52 -0.83
CA GLU A 106 18.26 -16.56 0.20
C GLU A 106 18.25 -17.97 -0.40
N ILE A 107 17.51 -18.18 -1.50
CA ILE A 107 17.48 -19.46 -2.23
C ILE A 107 18.87 -19.79 -2.79
N LEU A 108 19.53 -18.82 -3.43
CA LEU A 108 20.87 -18.99 -4.03
C LEU A 108 21.94 -19.30 -2.98
N ILE A 109 21.91 -18.62 -1.83
CA ILE A 109 22.83 -18.88 -0.71
C ILE A 109 22.62 -20.29 -0.16
N LYS A 110 21.36 -20.71 0.01
CA LYS A 110 21.02 -22.05 0.50
C LYS A 110 21.41 -23.16 -0.48
N ASP A 111 21.28 -22.91 -1.78
CA ASP A 111 21.71 -23.83 -2.86
C ASP A 111 23.24 -23.87 -3.01
N GLY A 112 23.95 -22.82 -2.59
CA GLY A 112 25.41 -22.68 -2.71
C GLY A 112 25.92 -22.47 -4.15
N ARG A 113 25.02 -22.51 -5.14
CA ARG A 113 25.34 -22.38 -6.57
C ARG A 113 24.95 -20.99 -7.06
N ILE A 114 25.90 -20.07 -7.05
CA ILE A 114 25.71 -18.70 -7.51
C ILE A 114 26.45 -18.52 -8.84
N THR A 115 25.71 -18.63 -9.94
CA THR A 115 26.21 -18.39 -11.31
C THR A 115 25.16 -17.59 -12.08
N PRO A 116 25.54 -16.86 -13.15
CA PRO A 116 24.59 -16.01 -13.88
C PRO A 116 23.34 -16.76 -14.35
N THR A 117 23.50 -17.94 -14.94
CA THR A 117 22.39 -18.78 -15.40
C THR A 117 21.46 -19.18 -14.25
N ARG A 118 22.05 -19.60 -13.12
CA ARG A 118 21.26 -20.00 -11.95
C ARG A 118 20.53 -18.82 -11.30
N ILE A 119 21.16 -17.65 -11.29
CA ILE A 119 20.54 -16.40 -10.82
C ILE A 119 19.29 -16.09 -11.64
N GLU A 120 19.39 -16.10 -12.97
CA GLU A 120 18.27 -15.83 -13.86
C GLU A 120 17.11 -16.80 -13.64
N GLU A 121 17.40 -18.11 -13.54
CA GLU A 121 16.41 -19.15 -13.23
C GLU A 121 15.69 -18.90 -11.90
N VAL A 122 16.45 -18.67 -10.82
CA VAL A 122 15.89 -18.48 -9.47
C VAL A 122 15.06 -17.19 -9.40
N VAL A 123 15.54 -16.10 -10.01
CA VAL A 123 14.80 -14.83 -10.04
C VAL A 123 13.51 -14.97 -10.83
N ALA A 124 13.54 -15.62 -12.00
CA ALA A 124 12.34 -15.86 -12.80
C ALA A 124 11.31 -16.71 -12.04
N HIS A 125 11.76 -17.79 -11.39
CA HIS A 125 10.89 -18.63 -10.57
C HIS A 125 10.30 -17.86 -9.37
N THR A 126 11.12 -17.04 -8.70
CA THR A 126 10.69 -16.25 -7.54
C THR A 126 9.65 -15.20 -7.94
N LYS A 127 9.79 -14.57 -9.11
CA LYS A 127 8.80 -13.64 -9.68
C LYS A 127 7.44 -14.33 -9.86
N LEU A 128 7.43 -15.53 -10.46
CA LEU A 128 6.19 -16.30 -10.65
C LEU A 128 5.51 -16.68 -9.34
N GLN A 129 6.29 -17.08 -8.33
CA GLN A 129 5.74 -17.37 -7.01
C GLN A 129 5.14 -16.13 -6.35
N LEU A 130 5.83 -14.99 -6.45
CA LEU A 130 5.36 -13.74 -5.85
C LEU A 130 4.12 -13.21 -6.54
N ASP A 131 3.98 -13.39 -7.86
CA ASP A 131 2.77 -13.04 -8.60
C ASP A 131 1.51 -13.75 -8.04
N MET A 132 1.62 -15.02 -7.67
CA MET A 132 0.51 -15.74 -7.03
C MET A 132 0.19 -15.18 -5.65
N VAL A 133 1.22 -14.81 -4.88
CA VAL A 133 1.05 -14.16 -3.56
C VAL A 133 0.34 -12.81 -3.72
N LEU A 134 0.70 -12.00 -4.71
CA LEU A 134 0.07 -10.70 -4.94
C LEU A 134 -1.44 -10.83 -5.22
N VAL A 135 -1.86 -11.83 -5.99
CA VAL A 135 -3.29 -12.07 -6.25
C VAL A 135 -4.03 -12.43 -4.95
N ASP A 136 -3.44 -13.31 -4.13
CA ASP A 136 -4.04 -13.73 -2.85
C ASP A 136 -4.12 -12.56 -1.85
N GLU A 137 -3.04 -11.79 -1.71
CA GLU A 137 -3.00 -10.61 -0.83
C GLU A 137 -3.94 -9.50 -1.31
N GLY A 138 -4.03 -9.28 -2.62
CA GLY A 138 -5.00 -8.35 -3.20
C GLY A 138 -6.43 -8.70 -2.82
N LYS A 139 -6.80 -9.99 -2.90
CA LYS A 139 -8.12 -10.48 -2.48
C LYS A 139 -8.37 -10.27 -0.99
N LYS A 140 -7.36 -10.53 -0.14
CA LYS A 140 -7.47 -10.31 1.32
C LYS A 140 -7.73 -8.84 1.64
N ILE A 141 -6.95 -7.93 1.05
CA ILE A 141 -7.14 -6.48 1.24
C ILE A 141 -8.51 -6.03 0.77
N CYS A 142 -8.91 -6.42 -0.46
CA CYS A 142 -10.23 -6.07 -1.00
C CYS A 142 -11.36 -6.60 -0.10
N SER A 143 -11.28 -7.85 0.36
CA SER A 143 -12.27 -8.45 1.26
C SER A 143 -12.33 -7.74 2.62
N ALA A 144 -11.18 -7.36 3.19
CA ALA A 144 -11.13 -6.61 4.45
C ALA A 144 -11.76 -5.21 4.32
N CYS A 145 -11.66 -4.61 3.13
CA CYS A 145 -12.33 -3.37 2.77
C CYS A 145 -13.81 -3.55 2.38
N GLY A 146 -14.29 -4.78 2.21
CA GLY A 146 -15.66 -5.07 1.77
C GLY A 146 -15.91 -4.91 0.26
N VAL A 147 -14.86 -4.99 -0.56
CA VAL A 147 -14.92 -4.85 -2.03
C VAL A 147 -14.68 -6.21 -2.69
N TYR A 148 -15.58 -6.61 -3.60
CA TYR A 148 -15.53 -7.95 -4.22
C TYR A 148 -15.60 -7.95 -5.77
N ASN A 149 -15.96 -6.82 -6.38
CA ASN A 149 -16.27 -6.74 -7.82
C ASN A 149 -15.23 -5.91 -8.59
N LEU A 150 -13.94 -6.19 -8.38
CA LEU A 150 -12.85 -5.56 -9.13
C LEU A 150 -12.26 -6.53 -10.16
N ASP A 151 -11.70 -5.95 -11.22
CA ASP A 151 -10.95 -6.69 -12.22
C ASP A 151 -9.77 -7.45 -11.57
N PRO A 152 -9.52 -8.73 -11.92
CA PRO A 152 -8.45 -9.53 -11.33
C PRO A 152 -7.05 -8.91 -11.42
N ASP A 153 -6.75 -8.18 -12.51
CA ASP A 153 -5.45 -7.52 -12.66
C ASP A 153 -5.35 -6.30 -11.73
N LEU A 154 -6.44 -5.57 -11.52
CA LEU A 154 -6.48 -4.49 -10.53
C LEU A 154 -6.33 -5.04 -9.10
N VAL A 155 -6.96 -6.18 -8.80
CA VAL A 155 -6.79 -6.90 -7.53
C VAL A 155 -5.32 -7.30 -7.33
N LYS A 156 -4.64 -7.79 -8.37
CA LYS A 156 -3.21 -8.10 -8.31
C LYS A 156 -2.36 -6.86 -8.00
N ILE A 157 -2.69 -5.70 -8.58
CA ILE A 157 -1.99 -4.43 -8.30
C ILE A 157 -2.19 -4.03 -6.83
N ILE A 158 -3.42 -4.12 -6.29
CA ILE A 158 -3.72 -3.87 -4.87
C ILE A 158 -2.88 -4.79 -3.96
N GLY A 159 -2.64 -6.03 -4.38
CA GLY A 159 -1.76 -6.95 -3.65
C GLY A 159 -0.36 -6.41 -3.37
N ARG A 160 0.15 -5.47 -4.19
CA ARG A 160 1.45 -4.82 -3.98
C ARG A 160 1.48 -3.95 -2.72
N TYR A 161 0.33 -3.51 -2.20
CA TYR A 161 0.23 -2.75 -0.95
C TYR A 161 0.87 -3.51 0.22
N ARG A 162 0.83 -4.85 0.18
CA ARG A 162 1.45 -5.75 1.14
C ARG A 162 2.93 -5.43 1.39
N PHE A 163 3.65 -4.98 0.36
CA PHE A 163 5.09 -4.70 0.42
C PHE A 163 5.41 -3.20 0.39
N ARG A 164 4.42 -2.31 0.24
CA ARG A 164 4.64 -0.86 0.14
C ARG A 164 4.52 -0.22 1.52
N PHE A 165 5.41 0.72 1.79
CA PHE A 165 5.39 1.53 3.01
C PHE A 165 5.38 3.02 2.66
N SER A 166 4.74 3.81 3.52
CA SER A 166 4.78 5.27 3.51
C SER A 166 4.92 5.75 4.96
N TYR A 167 5.89 6.64 5.22
CA TYR A 167 6.15 7.18 6.57
C TYR A 167 6.26 6.12 7.69
N GLY A 168 6.75 4.92 7.36
CA GLY A 168 6.91 3.82 8.32
C GLY A 168 5.68 2.91 8.49
N GLN A 169 4.53 3.27 7.92
CA GLN A 169 3.31 2.44 7.93
C GLN A 169 3.19 1.63 6.64
N ASN A 170 2.71 0.40 6.75
CA ASN A 170 2.42 -0.44 5.59
C ASN A 170 1.16 0.06 4.88
N LEU A 171 1.21 0.13 3.55
CA LEU A 171 0.11 0.65 2.76
C LEU A 171 -1.16 -0.20 2.88
N GLY A 172 -1.03 -1.53 2.97
CA GLY A 172 -2.19 -2.41 3.14
C GLY A 172 -2.90 -2.18 4.48
N ILE A 173 -2.15 -2.02 5.57
CA ILE A 173 -2.70 -1.67 6.89
C ILE A 173 -3.42 -0.32 6.82
N HIS A 174 -2.71 0.71 6.34
CA HIS A 174 -3.21 2.07 6.19
C HIS A 174 -4.54 2.09 5.43
N THR A 175 -4.57 1.46 4.25
CA THR A 175 -5.76 1.44 3.41
C THR A 175 -6.94 0.73 4.05
N ILE A 176 -6.72 -0.39 4.76
CA ILE A 176 -7.81 -1.12 5.44
C ILE A 176 -8.37 -0.28 6.59
N GLU A 177 -7.51 0.31 7.40
CA GLU A 177 -7.88 1.19 8.52
C GLU A 177 -8.67 2.41 8.03
N GLU A 178 -8.12 3.12 7.04
CA GLU A 178 -8.77 4.27 6.42
C GLU A 178 -10.13 3.91 5.81
N THR A 179 -10.22 2.77 5.12
CA THR A 179 -11.50 2.32 4.52
C THR A 179 -12.57 2.08 5.58
N LYS A 180 -12.21 1.44 6.71
CA LYS A 180 -13.15 1.21 7.81
C LYS A 180 -13.64 2.54 8.40
N ILE A 181 -12.72 3.47 8.66
CA ILE A 181 -13.03 4.80 9.20
C ILE A 181 -13.95 5.55 8.23
N GLY A 182 -13.58 5.64 6.95
CA GLY A 182 -14.33 6.36 5.92
C GLY A 182 -15.75 5.82 5.73
N VAL A 183 -15.89 4.49 5.67
CA VAL A 183 -17.21 3.84 5.55
C VAL A 183 -18.06 4.09 6.79
N HIS A 184 -17.49 4.03 7.99
CA HIS A 184 -18.22 4.30 9.24
C HIS A 184 -18.73 5.74 9.29
N ILE A 185 -17.88 6.72 8.93
CA ILE A 185 -18.28 8.13 8.84
C ILE A 185 -19.42 8.30 7.82
N ALA A 186 -19.32 7.67 6.65
CA ALA A 186 -20.35 7.76 5.61
C ALA A 186 -21.70 7.18 6.09
N GLN A 187 -21.67 6.15 6.94
CA GLN A 187 -22.86 5.56 7.56
C GLN A 187 -23.47 6.47 8.63
N GLU A 188 -22.65 7.06 9.51
CA GLU A 188 -23.09 8.01 10.54
C GLU A 188 -23.71 9.28 9.92
N LEU A 189 -23.20 9.70 8.77
CA LEU A 189 -23.78 10.81 7.99
C LEU A 189 -25.03 10.42 7.19
N ALA A 190 -25.50 9.17 7.29
CA ALA A 190 -26.65 8.62 6.58
C ALA A 190 -26.61 8.86 5.07
N LEU A 191 -25.41 8.74 4.47
CA LEU A 191 -25.25 8.88 3.02
C LEU A 191 -25.97 7.75 2.27
N SER A 192 -26.21 7.96 0.99
CA SER A 192 -26.83 6.93 0.16
C SER A 192 -25.95 5.68 0.08
N THR A 193 -26.56 4.51 -0.16
CA THR A 193 -25.79 3.27 -0.35
C THR A 193 -24.75 3.42 -1.47
N GLN A 194 -25.09 4.13 -2.54
CA GLN A 194 -24.18 4.39 -3.64
C GLN A 194 -22.97 5.22 -3.22
N ASP A 195 -23.17 6.27 -2.40
CA ASP A 195 -22.08 7.11 -1.91
C ASP A 195 -21.18 6.34 -0.94
N ILE A 196 -21.75 5.48 -0.09
CA ILE A 196 -20.97 4.60 0.79
C ILE A 196 -20.08 3.65 -0.03
N GLU A 197 -20.59 3.08 -1.14
CA GLU A 197 -19.76 2.28 -2.06
C GLU A 197 -18.65 3.11 -2.72
N HIS A 198 -18.93 4.35 -3.12
CA HIS A 198 -17.91 5.25 -3.67
C HIS A 198 -16.83 5.58 -2.63
N VAL A 199 -17.20 5.84 -1.37
CA VAL A 199 -16.24 6.07 -0.28
C VAL A 199 -15.38 4.83 -0.07
N ARG A 200 -15.97 3.64 -0.02
CA ARG A 200 -15.24 2.38 0.13
C ARG A 200 -14.22 2.15 -0.98
N LEU A 201 -14.64 2.33 -2.23
CA LEU A 201 -13.75 2.21 -3.39
C LEU A 201 -12.68 3.31 -3.41
N GLY A 202 -13.06 4.54 -3.08
CA GLY A 202 -12.16 5.69 -2.97
C GLY A 202 -11.05 5.42 -1.97
N CYS A 203 -11.38 5.05 -0.73
CA CYS A 203 -10.39 4.72 0.30
C CYS A 203 -9.47 3.56 -0.12
N LEU A 204 -10.02 2.49 -0.71
CA LEU A 204 -9.23 1.35 -1.18
C LEU A 204 -8.18 1.76 -2.25
N LEU A 205 -8.54 2.71 -3.12
CA LEU A 205 -7.78 3.03 -4.32
C LEU A 205 -7.04 4.37 -4.25
N HIS A 206 -7.24 5.20 -3.22
CA HIS A 206 -6.71 6.58 -3.14
C HIS A 206 -5.19 6.65 -3.38
N ASP A 207 -4.45 5.66 -2.89
CA ASP A 207 -2.99 5.57 -2.98
C ASP A 207 -2.48 4.55 -4.00
N ILE A 208 -3.33 4.04 -4.91
CA ILE A 208 -2.99 2.97 -5.87
C ILE A 208 -1.78 3.34 -6.73
N GLY A 209 -1.60 4.63 -7.04
CA GLY A 209 -0.46 5.11 -7.81
C GLY A 209 0.91 4.97 -7.12
N LYS A 210 0.95 4.76 -5.79
CA LYS A 210 2.21 4.48 -5.05
C LYS A 210 2.79 3.10 -5.39
N VAL A 211 1.99 2.21 -5.97
CA VAL A 211 2.42 0.88 -6.42
C VAL A 211 2.43 0.76 -7.95
N VAL A 212 2.32 1.86 -8.68
CA VAL A 212 2.59 1.91 -10.13
C VAL A 212 4.00 2.48 -10.30
N THR A 213 4.95 1.64 -10.74
CA THR A 213 6.40 1.96 -10.70
C THR A 213 7.09 1.93 -12.07
N GLU A 214 6.42 1.48 -13.12
CA GLU A 214 7.03 1.31 -14.46
C GLU A 214 6.75 2.48 -15.41
N GLU A 215 5.91 3.43 -15.01
CA GLU A 215 5.46 4.56 -15.81
C GLU A 215 5.97 5.89 -15.22
N GLU A 216 6.28 6.86 -16.07
CA GLU A 216 6.71 8.20 -15.64
C GLU A 216 5.50 9.04 -15.22
N GLY A 217 5.55 9.62 -14.02
CA GLY A 217 4.50 10.50 -13.51
C GLY A 217 4.52 10.61 -12.00
N THR A 218 3.70 11.52 -11.45
CA THR A 218 3.44 11.54 -10.01
C THR A 218 2.52 10.38 -9.63
N HIS A 219 2.57 9.93 -8.37
CA HIS A 219 1.66 8.88 -7.90
C HIS A 219 0.18 9.23 -8.14
N VAL A 220 -0.18 10.50 -8.01
CA VAL A 220 -1.54 10.97 -8.31
C VAL A 220 -1.89 10.76 -9.78
N GLN A 221 -1.03 11.20 -10.70
CA GLN A 221 -1.26 11.03 -12.15
C GLN A 221 -1.41 9.56 -12.54
N LEU A 222 -0.48 8.72 -12.08
CA LEU A 222 -0.49 7.29 -12.36
C LEU A 222 -1.74 6.60 -11.80
N GLY A 223 -2.17 6.98 -10.59
CA GLY A 223 -3.40 6.46 -10.00
C GLY A 223 -4.64 6.85 -10.80
N VAL A 224 -4.78 8.13 -11.14
CA VAL A 224 -5.90 8.64 -11.94
C VAL A 224 -5.99 7.96 -13.31
N GLU A 225 -4.87 7.83 -14.02
CA GLU A 225 -4.82 7.18 -15.33
C GLU A 225 -5.18 5.69 -15.26
N LEU A 226 -4.66 4.99 -14.24
CA LEU A 226 -4.99 3.59 -13.99
C LEU A 226 -6.50 3.41 -13.74
N LEU A 227 -7.09 4.21 -12.86
CA LEU A 227 -8.51 4.09 -12.52
C LEU A 227 -9.42 4.44 -13.70
N LYS A 228 -9.04 5.42 -14.53
CA LYS A 228 -9.74 5.72 -15.79
C LYS A 228 -9.70 4.54 -16.76
N LYS A 229 -8.55 3.87 -16.89
CA LYS A 229 -8.40 2.68 -17.74
C LYS A 229 -9.32 1.53 -17.33
N TYR A 230 -9.55 1.35 -16.03
CA TYR A 230 -10.48 0.35 -15.50
C TYR A 230 -11.94 0.83 -15.43
N GLY A 231 -12.25 2.06 -15.87
CA GLY A 231 -13.61 2.58 -15.96
C GLY A 231 -14.27 2.84 -14.59
N LEU A 232 -13.48 3.22 -13.58
CA LEU A 232 -14.01 3.51 -12.25
C LEU A 232 -14.84 4.81 -12.25
N PRO A 233 -15.81 4.96 -11.32
CA PRO A 233 -16.62 6.18 -11.22
C PRO A 233 -15.79 7.43 -10.92
N GLU A 234 -16.22 8.59 -11.45
CA GLU A 234 -15.54 9.88 -11.24
C GLU A 234 -15.32 10.24 -9.76
N PRO A 235 -16.28 10.01 -8.82
CA PRO A 235 -16.03 10.25 -7.39
C PRO A 235 -14.86 9.43 -6.82
N VAL A 236 -14.66 8.21 -7.31
CA VAL A 236 -13.56 7.32 -6.89
C VAL A 236 -12.23 7.80 -7.47
N ILE A 237 -12.24 8.23 -8.74
CA ILE A 237 -11.05 8.82 -9.39
C ILE A 237 -10.63 10.11 -8.69
N ASN A 238 -11.59 10.96 -8.32
CA ASN A 238 -11.32 12.21 -7.63
C ASN A 238 -10.77 12.02 -6.21
N ALA A 239 -11.00 10.86 -5.58
CA ALA A 239 -10.40 10.55 -4.28
C ALA A 239 -8.87 10.34 -4.37
N VAL A 240 -8.33 10.11 -5.57
CA VAL A 240 -6.88 10.01 -5.82
C VAL A 240 -6.26 11.36 -6.18
N ALA A 241 -7.06 12.29 -6.70
CA ALA A 241 -6.62 13.51 -7.40
C ALA A 241 -6.25 14.69 -6.48
#